data_AF-A0A945S550-F1
#
_entry.id   AF-A0A945S550-F1
#
_cell.length_a   1.000
_cell.length_b   1.000
_cell.length_c   1.000
_cell.angle_alpha   90.00
_cell.angle_beta   90.00
_cell.angle_gamma   90.00
#
_symmetry.space_group_name_H-M   'P 1'
#
loop_
_entity.id
_entity.type
_entity.pdbx_description
1 polymer ?
#
loop_
_entity_poly.entity_id
_entity_poly.type
_entity_poly.pdbx_seq_one_letter_code
_entity_poly.pdbx_strand_id
1 'polypeptide(L)'
;MKRLVCRSLLLGLLSVCVRPASAVVFVHLSDTHINVTGKGRFSEEGIPNLRRAVEAIRTIKPAFVIVTGDITEFGDEASMAAYQAEVGKAGVPVYTVQGNHDSPRKPECFNRVVGPTHPVFDVEGCRFVGLNLDLLDEALALLEEQLADARAKGIRSVFTFAHYPLLAPDNVAFNISAGFASLRGDRAMRYLSLVKKDGIVAHFSGHLHSKYEMADPYTGVLSLSVPGCVDHKGAFRVCSVTDGVLSWSVSNASTWPLAVLDSATPHLQWGTDRLEGKAPLRLLSFGPEPVREATLTLGKDTLLPLTRTPQGSVFETVLDCASLKSNYYNLRVHLVDAAGNVSDRTWRVLVKGG
;
A
#
# COMPACT_ATOMS: atom_id res chain seq x y z
N MET A 1 -71.92 -14.01 -16.62
CA MET A 1 -71.20 -13.09 -15.70
C MET A 1 -69.99 -13.83 -15.12
N LYS A 2 -68.79 -13.63 -15.69
CA LYS A 2 -67.52 -14.14 -15.12
C LYS A 2 -66.65 -12.91 -14.82
N ARG A 3 -66.34 -12.68 -13.54
CA ARG A 3 -65.55 -11.54 -13.06
C ARG A 3 -64.06 -11.80 -13.34
N LEU A 4 -63.43 -10.88 -14.06
CA LEU A 4 -61.97 -10.84 -14.23
C LEU A 4 -61.37 -10.24 -12.94
N VAL A 5 -60.56 -11.02 -12.21
CA VAL A 5 -59.81 -10.52 -11.05
C VAL A 5 -58.44 -10.08 -11.56
N CYS A 6 -58.20 -8.77 -11.58
CA CYS A 6 -56.91 -8.19 -11.89
C CYS A 6 -56.01 -8.32 -10.65
N ARG A 7 -54.96 -9.14 -10.71
CA ARG A 7 -53.93 -9.22 -9.65
C ARG A 7 -52.87 -8.18 -9.94
N SER A 8 -52.88 -7.08 -9.19
CA SER A 8 -51.79 -6.10 -9.15
C SER A 8 -50.55 -6.75 -8.53
N LEU A 9 -49.47 -6.91 -9.30
CA LEU A 9 -48.14 -7.21 -8.76
C LEU A 9 -47.57 -5.93 -8.12
N LEU A 10 -47.46 -5.91 -6.80
CA LEU A 10 -46.61 -4.96 -6.09
C LEU A 10 -45.15 -5.35 -6.35
N LEU A 11 -44.42 -4.59 -7.19
CA LEU A 11 -42.97 -4.65 -7.22
C LEU A 11 -42.45 -4.00 -5.92
N GLY A 12 -42.04 -4.81 -4.95
CA GLY A 12 -41.31 -4.34 -3.80
C GLY A 12 -39.93 -3.83 -4.23
N LEU A 13 -39.67 -2.54 -4.01
CA LEU A 13 -38.33 -1.96 -4.05
C LEU A 13 -37.48 -2.65 -2.96
N LEU A 14 -36.70 -3.65 -3.36
CA LEU A 14 -35.60 -4.16 -2.54
C LEU A 14 -34.59 -3.02 -2.40
N SER A 15 -34.66 -2.33 -1.27
CA SER A 15 -33.59 -1.43 -0.83
C SER A 15 -32.36 -2.31 -0.61
N VAL A 16 -31.45 -2.32 -1.59
CA VAL A 16 -30.12 -2.88 -1.41
C VAL A 16 -29.46 -2.01 -0.35
N CYS A 17 -29.44 -2.48 0.89
CA CYS A 17 -28.52 -1.95 1.89
C CYS A 17 -27.11 -2.19 1.38
N VAL A 18 -26.56 -1.21 0.65
CA VAL A 18 -25.13 -1.13 0.39
C VAL A 18 -24.48 -1.02 1.76
N ARG A 19 -23.93 -2.13 2.27
CA ARG A 19 -23.05 -2.06 3.43
C ARG A 19 -21.89 -1.15 3.04
N PRO A 20 -21.51 -0.16 3.87
CA PRO A 20 -20.30 0.59 3.60
C PRO A 20 -19.16 -0.42 3.49
N ALA A 21 -18.43 -0.37 2.37
CA ALA A 21 -17.36 -1.31 2.12
C ALA A 21 -16.32 -1.23 3.24
N SER A 22 -16.00 -2.38 3.83
CA SER A 22 -14.95 -2.45 4.85
C SER A 22 -13.61 -2.36 4.14
N ALA A 23 -12.82 -1.36 4.50
CA ALA A 23 -11.47 -1.16 4.00
C ALA A 23 -10.53 -2.26 4.51
N VAL A 24 -9.77 -2.89 3.61
CA VAL A 24 -8.61 -3.70 3.99
C VAL A 24 -7.44 -2.77 4.23
N VAL A 25 -7.11 -2.52 5.50
CA VAL A 25 -5.94 -1.72 5.87
C VAL A 25 -4.73 -2.63 6.06
N PHE A 26 -3.61 -2.32 5.41
CA PHE A 26 -2.36 -3.04 5.59
C PHE A 26 -1.17 -2.08 5.66
N VAL A 27 -0.05 -2.56 6.22
CA VAL A 27 1.20 -1.78 6.29
C VAL A 27 2.25 -2.38 5.36
N HIS A 28 2.98 -1.51 4.67
CA HIS A 28 4.13 -1.85 3.83
C HIS A 28 5.41 -1.26 4.43
N LEU A 29 6.35 -2.14 4.78
CA LEU A 29 7.68 -1.86 5.28
C LEU A 29 8.75 -2.35 4.30
N SER A 30 9.96 -1.84 4.43
CA SER A 30 11.11 -2.31 3.66
C SER A 30 12.44 -1.92 4.29
N ASP A 31 13.53 -2.57 3.88
CA ASP A 31 14.91 -2.16 4.13
C ASP A 31 15.14 -1.89 5.63
N THR A 32 14.92 -2.92 6.46
CA THR A 32 15.17 -2.84 7.91
C THR A 32 16.64 -2.98 8.24
N HIS A 33 17.42 -3.61 7.35
CA HIS A 33 18.87 -3.77 7.44
C HIS A 33 19.36 -4.10 8.86
N ILE A 34 18.77 -5.14 9.46
CA ILE A 34 19.20 -5.60 10.77
C ILE A 34 20.65 -6.06 10.67
N ASN A 35 21.48 -5.53 11.55
CA ASN A 35 22.90 -5.85 11.64
C ASN A 35 23.27 -6.10 13.11
N VAL A 36 23.38 -7.37 13.49
CA VAL A 36 23.78 -7.76 14.85
C VAL A 36 25.29 -8.01 15.00
N THR A 37 26.07 -7.81 13.94
CA THR A 37 27.52 -8.05 13.96
C THR A 37 28.29 -6.99 14.75
N GLY A 38 27.66 -5.85 15.05
CA GLY A 38 28.26 -4.71 15.76
C GLY A 38 29.29 -3.93 14.93
N LYS A 39 29.39 -4.19 13.62
CA LYS A 39 30.29 -3.49 12.69
C LYS A 39 29.56 -3.17 11.38
N GLY A 40 29.99 -2.11 10.71
CA GLY A 40 29.42 -1.72 9.42
C GLY A 40 28.21 -0.80 9.56
N ARG A 41 27.46 -0.64 8.48
CA ARG A 41 26.29 0.25 8.45
C ARG A 41 25.15 -0.35 9.29
N PHE A 42 24.30 0.52 9.82
CA PHE A 42 23.02 0.13 10.43
C PHE A 42 23.11 -0.72 11.70
N SER A 43 24.29 -0.84 12.31
CA SER A 43 24.49 -1.57 13.56
C SER A 43 23.77 -0.97 14.76
N GLU A 44 23.41 0.32 14.71
CA GLU A 44 22.73 1.01 15.79
C GLU A 44 21.27 1.36 15.45
N GLU A 45 20.94 1.47 14.17
CA GLU A 45 19.66 1.98 13.69
C GLU A 45 18.62 0.89 13.43
N GLY A 46 19.04 -0.28 12.93
CA GLY A 46 18.14 -1.33 12.41
C GLY A 46 17.08 -1.77 13.43
N ILE A 47 17.50 -2.32 14.56
CA ILE A 47 16.57 -2.82 15.59
C ILE A 47 15.74 -1.69 16.22
N PRO A 48 16.31 -0.53 16.64
CA PRO A 48 15.50 0.55 17.19
C PRO A 48 14.46 1.11 16.21
N ASN A 49 14.78 1.23 14.92
CA ASN A 49 13.82 1.73 13.93
C ASN A 49 12.76 0.69 13.58
N LEU A 50 13.11 -0.60 13.50
CA LEU A 50 12.12 -1.68 13.36
C LEU A 50 11.17 -1.71 14.56
N ARG A 51 11.68 -1.57 15.79
CA ARG A 51 10.86 -1.50 17.00
C ARG A 51 9.83 -0.36 16.94
N ARG A 52 10.26 0.84 16.54
CA ARG A 52 9.36 1.99 16.36
C ARG A 52 8.27 1.69 15.32
N ALA A 53 8.64 1.08 14.19
CA ALA A 53 7.68 0.66 13.17
C ALA A 53 6.68 -0.39 13.70
N VAL A 54 7.16 -1.37 14.47
CA VAL A 54 6.32 -2.39 15.13
C VAL A 54 5.35 -1.76 16.14
N GLU A 55 5.78 -0.79 16.94
CA GLU A 55 4.91 -0.04 17.83
C GLU A 55 3.83 0.73 17.05
N ALA A 56 4.20 1.38 15.94
CA ALA A 56 3.25 2.04 15.06
C ALA A 56 2.23 1.06 14.44
N ILE A 57 2.67 -0.12 14.03
CA ILE A 57 1.79 -1.20 13.54
C ILE A 57 0.79 -1.63 14.61
N ARG A 58 1.23 -1.78 15.86
CA ARG A 58 0.34 -2.14 17.00
C ARG A 58 -0.71 -1.07 17.30
N THR A 59 -0.40 0.19 16.99
CA THR A 59 -1.35 1.31 17.07
C THR A 59 -2.34 1.28 15.90
N ILE A 60 -1.85 1.09 14.67
CA ILE A 60 -2.68 1.05 13.45
C ILE A 60 -3.60 -0.18 13.42
N LYS A 61 -3.12 -1.32 13.92
CA LYS A 61 -3.79 -2.64 13.89
C LYS A 61 -4.25 -3.02 12.47
N PRO A 62 -3.33 -3.07 11.49
CA PRO A 62 -3.68 -3.46 10.13
C PRO A 62 -4.10 -4.94 10.07
N ALA A 63 -4.75 -5.35 8.98
CA ALA A 63 -5.05 -6.75 8.72
C ALA A 63 -3.79 -7.62 8.58
N PHE A 64 -2.73 -7.05 8.01
CA PHE A 64 -1.42 -7.68 7.85
C PHE A 64 -0.34 -6.63 7.54
N VAL A 65 0.92 -7.08 7.51
CA VAL A 65 2.09 -6.33 7.08
C VAL A 65 2.77 -7.05 5.92
N ILE A 66 3.22 -6.31 4.91
CA ILE A 66 4.16 -6.80 3.90
C ILE A 66 5.53 -6.13 4.10
N VAL A 67 6.61 -6.90 3.92
CA VAL A 67 7.98 -6.41 4.04
C VAL A 67 8.76 -6.74 2.76
N THR A 68 9.18 -5.72 2.03
CA THR A 68 9.77 -5.84 0.68
C THR A 68 11.29 -6.01 0.69
N GLY A 69 11.83 -6.85 1.56
CA GLY A 69 13.23 -7.26 1.53
C GLY A 69 14.23 -6.29 2.13
N ASP A 70 15.50 -6.70 2.03
CA ASP A 70 16.66 -6.13 2.73
C ASP A 70 16.39 -6.05 4.23
N ILE A 71 15.97 -7.19 4.80
CA ILE A 71 15.69 -7.28 6.23
C ILE A 71 16.98 -7.34 7.05
N THR A 72 18.08 -7.79 6.44
CA THR A 72 19.42 -7.86 7.01
C THR A 72 20.41 -7.03 6.20
N GLU A 73 21.50 -6.57 6.82
CA GLU A 73 22.59 -5.88 6.08
C GLU A 73 23.53 -6.88 5.38
N PHE A 74 23.72 -8.09 5.93
CA PHE A 74 24.72 -9.05 5.44
C PHE A 74 24.20 -10.46 5.13
N GLY A 75 22.88 -10.69 5.22
CA GLY A 75 22.29 -11.98 4.89
C GLY A 75 22.59 -13.08 5.90
N ASP A 76 23.02 -12.73 7.11
CA ASP A 76 23.37 -13.66 8.16
C ASP A 76 22.17 -14.11 9.00
N GLU A 77 22.21 -15.36 9.46
CA GLU A 77 21.11 -16.00 10.19
C GLU A 77 20.79 -15.30 11.52
N ALA A 78 21.80 -14.73 12.19
CA ALA A 78 21.61 -14.05 13.47
C ALA A 78 20.82 -12.74 13.29
N SER A 79 21.12 -11.98 12.25
CA SER A 79 20.36 -10.79 11.87
C SER A 79 18.94 -11.15 11.42
N MET A 80 18.74 -12.24 10.66
CA MET A 80 17.40 -12.73 10.29
C MET A 80 16.58 -13.13 11.53
N ALA A 81 17.21 -13.82 12.49
CA ALA A 81 16.56 -14.21 13.73
C ALA A 81 16.20 -12.99 14.60
N ALA A 82 17.07 -11.99 14.67
CA ALA A 82 16.80 -10.74 15.40
C ALA A 82 15.68 -9.93 14.74
N TYR A 83 15.65 -9.86 13.40
CA TYR A 83 14.53 -9.32 12.64
C TYR A 83 13.22 -10.04 12.99
N GLN A 84 13.20 -11.38 12.90
CA GLN A 84 12.00 -12.18 13.14
C GLN A 84 11.47 -12.00 14.57
N ALA A 85 12.37 -11.95 15.55
CA ALA A 85 12.03 -11.74 16.96
C ALA A 85 11.41 -10.36 17.22
N GLU A 86 11.88 -9.30 16.55
CA GLU A 86 11.32 -7.97 16.71
C GLU A 86 10.02 -7.79 15.92
N VAL A 87 9.99 -8.18 14.64
CA VAL A 87 8.81 -8.02 13.78
C VAL A 87 7.63 -8.88 14.24
N GLY A 88 7.90 -10.05 14.85
CA GLY A 88 6.87 -10.92 15.42
C GLY A 88 6.07 -10.28 16.57
N LYS A 89 6.54 -9.17 17.14
CA LYS A 89 5.82 -8.41 18.17
C LYS A 89 4.69 -7.53 17.60
N ALA A 90 4.57 -7.42 16.27
CA ALA A 90 3.54 -6.64 15.60
C ALA A 90 2.11 -7.07 15.94
N GLY A 91 1.90 -8.35 16.29
CA GLY A 91 0.60 -8.88 16.70
C GLY A 91 -0.39 -9.10 15.54
N VAL A 92 0.09 -9.03 14.30
CA VAL A 92 -0.66 -9.26 13.05
C VAL A 92 0.21 -10.11 12.11
N PRO A 93 -0.36 -10.78 11.10
CA PRO A 93 0.43 -11.51 10.10
C PRO A 93 1.44 -10.61 9.39
N VAL A 94 2.67 -11.10 9.22
CA VAL A 94 3.76 -10.41 8.52
C VAL A 94 4.25 -11.31 7.39
N TYR A 95 4.26 -10.79 6.17
CA TYR A 95 4.74 -11.50 4.98
C TYR A 95 5.96 -10.79 4.41
N THR A 96 7.09 -11.48 4.40
CA THR A 96 8.40 -10.93 4.08
C THR A 96 8.97 -11.63 2.86
N VAL A 97 9.53 -10.86 1.92
CA VAL A 97 10.31 -11.38 0.79
C VAL A 97 11.79 -11.06 0.97
N GLN A 98 12.67 -11.78 0.26
CA GLN A 98 14.11 -11.49 0.27
C GLN A 98 14.42 -10.23 -0.55
N GLY A 99 15.34 -9.42 -0.05
CA GLY A 99 16.08 -8.45 -0.84
C GLY A 99 17.50 -8.93 -1.18
N ASN A 100 18.26 -8.07 -1.84
CA ASN A 100 19.59 -8.43 -2.33
C ASN A 100 20.63 -8.59 -1.21
N HIS A 101 20.39 -8.00 -0.04
CA HIS A 101 21.22 -8.22 1.15
C HIS A 101 20.88 -9.52 1.88
N ASP A 102 19.73 -10.15 1.61
CA ASP A 102 19.22 -11.30 2.36
C ASP A 102 19.68 -12.67 1.83
N SER A 103 20.85 -12.76 1.21
CA SER A 103 21.33 -13.95 0.49
C SER A 103 20.30 -14.46 -0.55
N PRO A 104 19.93 -13.64 -1.55
CA PRO A 104 18.72 -13.82 -2.38
C PRO A 104 18.70 -15.09 -3.24
N ARG A 105 19.86 -15.75 -3.44
CA ARG A 105 20.00 -17.00 -4.22
C ARG A 105 20.21 -18.25 -3.36
N LYS A 106 20.13 -18.11 -2.03
CA LYS A 106 20.28 -19.19 -1.04
C LYS A 106 19.11 -19.13 -0.05
N PRO A 107 17.90 -19.47 -0.48
CA PRO A 107 16.68 -19.20 0.27
C PRO A 107 16.50 -20.12 1.49
N GLU A 108 17.34 -21.14 1.67
CA GLU A 108 17.14 -22.19 2.68
C GLU A 108 17.17 -21.63 4.11
N CYS A 109 18.10 -20.72 4.39
CA CYS A 109 18.18 -20.06 5.70
C CYS A 109 16.96 -19.15 5.91
N PHE A 110 16.64 -18.31 4.93
CA PHE A 110 15.51 -17.40 4.99
C PHE A 110 14.17 -18.14 5.17
N ASN A 111 13.95 -19.21 4.40
CA ASN A 111 12.77 -20.07 4.49
C ASN A 111 12.59 -20.70 5.87
N ARG A 112 13.71 -21.07 6.52
CA ARG A 112 13.69 -21.67 7.86
C ARG A 112 13.42 -20.63 8.95
N VAL A 113 14.00 -19.44 8.85
CA VAL A 113 14.02 -18.44 9.93
C VAL A 113 12.86 -17.45 9.82
N VAL A 114 12.54 -17.00 8.60
CA VAL A 114 11.61 -15.91 8.32
C VAL A 114 10.31 -16.43 7.73
N GLY A 115 10.41 -17.27 6.69
CA GLY A 115 9.25 -17.80 5.97
C GLY A 115 9.50 -17.93 4.46
N PRO A 116 8.51 -18.38 3.69
CA PRO A 116 8.68 -18.64 2.25
C PRO A 116 9.12 -17.36 1.52
N THR A 117 9.98 -17.51 0.52
CA THR A 117 10.42 -16.40 -0.35
C THR A 117 9.36 -15.92 -1.33
N HIS A 118 8.30 -16.71 -1.53
CA HIS A 118 7.16 -16.41 -2.38
C HIS A 118 5.83 -16.59 -1.60
N PRO A 119 5.58 -15.78 -0.55
CA PRO A 119 4.34 -15.89 0.20
C PRO A 119 3.14 -15.51 -0.68
N VAL A 120 2.06 -16.29 -0.60
CA VAL A 120 0.80 -16.02 -1.31
C VAL A 120 -0.36 -16.11 -0.33
N PHE A 121 -1.22 -15.09 -0.32
CA PHE A 121 -2.36 -15.05 0.58
C PHE A 121 -3.49 -14.16 0.02
N ASP A 122 -4.71 -14.44 0.47
CA ASP A 122 -5.92 -13.73 0.07
C ASP A 122 -6.55 -13.02 1.27
N VAL A 123 -7.02 -11.78 1.08
CA VAL A 123 -7.75 -10.99 2.09
C VAL A 123 -8.89 -10.24 1.41
N GLU A 124 -10.14 -10.50 1.82
CA GLU A 124 -11.35 -9.80 1.33
C GLU A 124 -11.45 -9.69 -0.22
N GLY A 125 -11.10 -10.79 -0.91
CA GLY A 125 -11.13 -10.86 -2.38
C GLY A 125 -9.96 -10.16 -3.08
N CYS A 126 -8.92 -9.79 -2.34
CA CYS A 126 -7.64 -9.33 -2.86
C CYS A 126 -6.58 -10.42 -2.66
N ARG A 127 -5.76 -10.69 -3.69
CA ARG A 127 -4.61 -11.58 -3.60
C ARG A 127 -3.32 -10.78 -3.49
N PHE A 128 -2.43 -11.22 -2.63
CA PHE A 128 -1.07 -10.71 -2.49
C PHE A 128 -0.06 -11.81 -2.84
N VAL A 129 0.86 -11.51 -3.75
CA VAL A 129 1.91 -12.43 -4.20
C VAL A 129 3.27 -11.81 -3.94
N GLY A 130 4.00 -12.36 -2.98
CA GLY A 130 5.38 -12.00 -2.70
C GLY A 130 6.31 -12.70 -3.68
N LEU A 131 7.34 -12.00 -4.16
CA LEU A 131 8.25 -12.50 -5.19
C LEU A 131 9.71 -12.27 -4.83
N ASN A 132 10.53 -13.32 -4.94
CA ASN A 132 11.98 -13.20 -4.99
C ASN A 132 12.45 -13.08 -6.44
N LEU A 133 12.66 -11.85 -6.90
CA LEU A 133 12.99 -11.54 -8.29
C LEU A 133 14.46 -11.82 -8.67
N ASP A 134 15.29 -12.21 -7.71
CA ASP A 134 16.60 -12.79 -8.00
C ASP A 134 16.49 -14.23 -8.54
N LEU A 135 15.43 -14.94 -8.16
CA LEU A 135 15.00 -16.23 -8.69
C LEU A 135 13.89 -16.05 -9.73
N LEU A 136 14.17 -15.21 -10.74
CA LEU A 136 13.17 -14.70 -11.68
C LEU A 136 12.27 -15.78 -12.31
N ASP A 137 12.83 -16.87 -12.82
CA ASP A 137 12.03 -17.88 -13.53
C ASP A 137 11.04 -18.58 -12.60
N GLU A 138 11.46 -18.86 -11.37
CA GLU A 138 10.58 -19.39 -10.32
C GLU A 138 9.50 -18.37 -9.95
N ALA A 139 9.89 -17.12 -9.72
CA ALA A 139 8.98 -16.04 -9.36
C ALA A 139 7.90 -15.80 -10.43
N LEU A 140 8.30 -15.78 -11.71
CA LEU A 140 7.37 -15.54 -12.82
C LEU A 140 6.48 -16.75 -13.11
N ALA A 141 6.99 -17.98 -12.99
CA ALA A 141 6.17 -19.18 -13.11
C ALA A 141 5.10 -19.24 -12.01
N LEU A 142 5.50 -18.96 -10.76
CA LEU A 142 4.58 -18.86 -9.63
C LEU A 142 3.57 -17.74 -9.84
N LEU A 143 3.99 -16.56 -10.29
CA LEU A 143 3.08 -15.45 -10.55
C LEU A 143 2.04 -15.82 -11.62
N GLU A 144 2.43 -16.45 -12.73
CA GLU A 144 1.50 -16.89 -13.76
C GLU A 144 0.48 -17.91 -13.24
N GLU A 145 0.93 -18.88 -12.43
CA GLU A 145 0.05 -19.83 -11.76
C GLU A 145 -0.95 -19.12 -10.83
N GLN A 146 -0.46 -18.20 -9.99
CA GLN A 146 -1.30 -17.49 -9.03
C GLN A 146 -2.30 -16.55 -9.69
N LEU A 147 -1.96 -15.97 -10.84
CA LEU A 147 -2.89 -15.18 -11.66
C LEU A 147 -3.98 -16.09 -12.25
N ALA A 148 -3.63 -17.28 -12.74
CA ALA A 148 -4.61 -18.25 -13.23
C ALA A 148 -5.56 -18.72 -12.13
N ASP A 149 -5.03 -19.05 -10.95
CA ASP A 149 -5.84 -19.42 -9.79
C ASP A 149 -6.72 -18.27 -9.29
N ALA A 150 -6.21 -17.03 -9.29
CA ALA A 150 -6.97 -15.84 -8.92
C ALA A 150 -8.20 -15.65 -9.83
N ARG A 151 -8.02 -15.80 -11.15
CA ARG A 151 -9.13 -15.77 -12.13
C ARG A 151 -10.15 -16.87 -11.86
N ALA A 152 -9.68 -18.10 -11.63
CA ALA A 152 -10.56 -19.23 -11.37
C ALA A 152 -11.39 -19.06 -10.08
N LYS A 153 -10.84 -18.39 -9.07
CA LYS A 153 -11.51 -18.12 -7.78
C LYS A 153 -12.32 -16.81 -7.75
N GLY A 154 -12.32 -16.03 -8.84
CA GLY A 154 -13.00 -14.74 -8.87
C GLY A 154 -12.39 -13.69 -7.93
N ILE A 155 -11.08 -13.76 -7.70
CA ILE A 155 -10.34 -12.72 -6.96
C ILE A 155 -10.48 -11.40 -7.73
N ARG A 156 -10.85 -10.33 -7.02
CA ARG A 156 -11.17 -9.02 -7.62
C ARG A 156 -9.92 -8.22 -7.97
N SER A 157 -8.87 -8.36 -7.18
CA SER A 157 -7.65 -7.55 -7.31
C SER A 157 -6.42 -8.37 -6.95
N VAL A 158 -5.37 -8.27 -7.75
CA VAL A 158 -4.08 -8.90 -7.48
C VAL A 158 -3.03 -7.82 -7.23
N PHE A 159 -2.30 -7.99 -6.15
CA PHE A 159 -1.19 -7.16 -5.72
C PHE A 159 0.06 -8.01 -5.63
N THR A 160 1.19 -7.38 -5.89
CA THR A 160 2.49 -8.05 -5.89
C THR A 160 3.45 -7.26 -5.03
N PHE A 161 4.41 -7.94 -4.41
CA PHE A 161 5.43 -7.27 -3.62
C PHE A 161 6.77 -7.99 -3.75
N ALA A 162 7.82 -7.23 -3.98
CA ALA A 162 9.17 -7.74 -4.18
C ALA A 162 10.17 -6.68 -3.72
N HIS A 163 11.46 -7.02 -3.67
CA HIS A 163 12.45 -6.03 -3.26
C HIS A 163 12.66 -4.93 -4.31
N TYR A 164 12.86 -5.31 -5.57
CA TYR A 164 13.14 -4.37 -6.65
C TYR A 164 11.88 -3.67 -7.15
N PRO A 165 11.91 -2.34 -7.37
CA PRO A 165 10.84 -1.64 -8.08
C PRO A 165 10.59 -2.23 -9.47
N LEU A 166 9.33 -2.21 -9.89
CA LEU A 166 8.95 -2.63 -11.25
C LEU A 166 9.46 -1.63 -12.29
N LEU A 167 9.33 -0.34 -12.00
CA LEU A 167 9.75 0.78 -12.86
C LEU A 167 10.87 1.56 -12.20
N ALA A 168 11.85 2.00 -12.99
CA ALA A 168 12.88 2.92 -12.52
C ALA A 168 12.35 4.36 -12.48
N PRO A 169 12.79 5.19 -11.52
CA PRO A 169 12.63 6.62 -11.63
C PRO A 169 13.33 7.14 -12.88
N ASP A 170 12.66 8.00 -13.65
CA ASP A 170 13.26 8.68 -14.80
C ASP A 170 14.30 9.70 -14.30
N ASN A 171 15.53 9.23 -14.11
CA ASN A 171 16.66 10.01 -13.61
C ASN A 171 17.92 9.52 -14.33
N VAL A 172 18.71 10.45 -14.84
CA VAL A 172 19.99 10.20 -15.51
C VAL A 172 20.87 9.23 -14.70
N ALA A 173 20.96 9.40 -13.38
CA ALA A 173 21.75 8.54 -12.50
C ALA A 173 21.27 7.07 -12.46
N PHE A 174 19.94 6.85 -12.50
CA PHE A 174 19.36 5.51 -12.55
C PHE A 174 19.41 4.91 -13.96
N ASN A 175 19.29 5.74 -14.99
CA ASN A 175 19.42 5.34 -16.39
C ASN A 175 20.84 4.82 -16.68
N ILE A 176 21.88 5.48 -16.15
CA ILE A 176 23.28 5.02 -16.26
C ILE A 176 23.63 3.87 -15.30
N SER A 177 22.85 3.64 -14.24
CA SER A 177 23.06 2.55 -13.24
C SER A 177 22.17 1.33 -13.50
N ALA A 178 22.11 0.92 -14.76
CA ALA A 178 22.32 -0.47 -15.20
C ALA A 178 21.60 -1.70 -14.58
N GLY A 179 20.70 -1.63 -13.60
CA GLY A 179 20.07 -2.82 -12.98
C GLY A 179 19.81 -2.66 -11.49
N PHE A 180 20.33 -1.57 -10.93
CA PHE A 180 20.17 -1.20 -9.55
C PHE A 180 18.74 -0.72 -9.26
N ALA A 181 18.26 0.29 -9.99
CA ALA A 181 17.04 1.01 -9.60
C ALA A 181 15.69 0.25 -9.77
N SER A 182 15.64 -0.80 -10.60
CA SER A 182 14.40 -1.52 -10.95
C SER A 182 14.70 -2.80 -11.72
N LEU A 183 13.66 -3.60 -11.96
CA LEU A 183 13.71 -4.64 -12.99
C LEU A 183 14.12 -4.08 -14.35
N ARG A 184 14.86 -4.88 -15.12
CA ARG A 184 15.36 -4.51 -16.46
C ARG A 184 15.16 -5.61 -17.48
N GLY A 185 15.24 -5.19 -18.75
CA GLY A 185 15.31 -6.08 -19.90
C GLY A 185 14.14 -7.06 -19.97
N ASP A 186 14.48 -8.31 -20.24
CA ASP A 186 13.55 -9.44 -20.33
C ASP A 186 12.71 -9.65 -19.06
N ARG A 187 13.30 -9.43 -17.88
CA ARG A 187 12.61 -9.58 -16.59
C ARG A 187 11.40 -8.65 -16.48
N ALA A 188 11.62 -7.37 -16.74
CA ALA A 188 10.57 -6.35 -16.70
C ALA A 188 9.50 -6.61 -17.77
N MET A 189 9.91 -6.99 -18.99
CA MET A 189 8.98 -7.24 -20.09
C MET A 189 8.07 -8.44 -19.83
N ARG A 190 8.62 -9.55 -19.31
CA ARG A 190 7.82 -10.72 -18.94
C ARG A 190 6.83 -10.38 -17.83
N TYR A 191 7.27 -9.64 -16.82
CA TYR A 191 6.40 -9.18 -15.74
C TYR A 191 5.26 -8.29 -16.28
N LEU A 192 5.59 -7.24 -17.06
CA LEU A 192 4.60 -6.32 -17.63
C LEU A 192 3.63 -7.02 -18.59
N SER A 193 4.06 -8.11 -19.25
CA SER A 193 3.16 -8.92 -20.07
C SER A 193 2.07 -9.61 -19.23
N LEU A 194 2.41 -10.08 -18.03
CA LEU A 194 1.45 -10.66 -17.07
C LEU A 194 0.52 -9.58 -16.51
N VAL A 195 1.07 -8.40 -16.16
CA VAL A 195 0.26 -7.24 -15.73
C VAL A 195 -0.82 -6.92 -16.75
N LYS A 196 -0.43 -6.78 -18.03
CA LYS A 196 -1.35 -6.43 -19.12
C LYS A 196 -2.43 -7.50 -19.33
N LYS A 197 -2.07 -8.77 -19.21
CA LYS A 197 -2.96 -9.92 -19.45
C LYS A 197 -3.98 -10.09 -18.33
N ASP A 198 -3.54 -9.96 -17.08
CA ASP A 198 -4.26 -10.49 -15.92
C ASP A 198 -4.64 -9.44 -14.86
N GLY A 199 -4.25 -8.18 -15.07
CA GLY A 199 -4.72 -7.05 -14.25
C GLY A 199 -4.13 -7.02 -12.85
N ILE A 200 -2.81 -6.78 -12.76
CA ILE A 200 -2.15 -6.49 -11.48
C ILE A 200 -2.35 -5.01 -11.15
N VAL A 201 -2.89 -4.72 -9.96
CA VAL A 201 -3.21 -3.36 -9.52
C VAL A 201 -1.95 -2.59 -9.11
N ALA A 202 -1.11 -3.21 -8.27
CA ALA A 202 0.12 -2.59 -7.81
C ALA A 202 1.24 -3.59 -7.53
N HIS A 203 2.46 -3.08 -7.65
CA HIS A 203 3.71 -3.69 -7.25
C HIS A 203 4.38 -2.86 -6.16
N PHE A 204 4.46 -3.42 -4.96
CA PHE A 204 5.11 -2.80 -3.81
C PHE A 204 6.59 -3.18 -3.75
N SER A 205 7.44 -2.21 -3.46
CA SER A 205 8.88 -2.43 -3.42
C SER A 205 9.63 -1.62 -2.35
N GLY A 206 10.92 -1.90 -2.23
CA GLY A 206 11.89 -1.17 -1.42
C GLY A 206 13.09 -0.73 -2.26
N HIS A 207 14.28 -1.06 -1.77
CA HIS A 207 15.58 -0.98 -2.47
C HIS A 207 16.12 0.43 -2.68
N LEU A 208 15.25 1.39 -3.03
CA LEU A 208 15.65 2.78 -3.28
C LEU A 208 15.90 3.57 -1.99
N HIS A 209 15.53 3.02 -0.83
CA HIS A 209 15.49 3.66 0.49
C HIS A 209 14.68 4.97 0.53
N SER A 210 14.04 5.37 -0.58
CA SER A 210 13.30 6.60 -0.77
C SER A 210 11.89 6.29 -1.25
N LYS A 211 10.96 7.21 -0.98
CA LYS A 211 9.61 7.14 -1.55
C LYS A 211 9.71 7.31 -3.07
N TYR A 212 9.18 6.34 -3.81
CA TYR A 212 9.03 6.42 -5.27
C TYR A 212 7.69 5.82 -5.68
N GLU A 213 6.93 6.53 -6.51
CA GLU A 213 5.54 6.18 -6.82
C GLU A 213 5.23 6.63 -8.26
N MET A 214 4.83 5.69 -9.11
CA MET A 214 4.51 5.96 -10.51
C MET A 214 3.50 4.93 -11.03
N ALA A 215 2.68 5.31 -12.00
CA ALA A 215 1.87 4.35 -12.75
C ALA A 215 2.59 3.99 -14.06
N ASP A 216 2.57 2.73 -14.47
CA ASP A 216 3.06 2.36 -15.79
C ASP A 216 2.15 2.95 -16.88
N PRO A 217 2.66 3.70 -17.87
CA PRO A 217 1.82 4.39 -18.84
C PRO A 217 1.11 3.43 -19.82
N TYR A 218 1.54 2.17 -19.92
CA TYR A 218 0.98 1.21 -20.88
C TYR A 218 -0.04 0.26 -20.25
N THR A 219 0.17 -0.10 -18.99
CA THR A 219 -0.62 -1.11 -18.27
C THR A 219 -1.40 -0.52 -17.10
N GLY A 220 -1.05 0.67 -16.62
CA GLY A 220 -1.68 1.33 -15.48
C GLY A 220 -1.24 0.79 -14.11
N VAL A 221 -0.40 -0.25 -14.06
CA VAL A 221 0.05 -0.81 -12.77
C VAL A 221 0.83 0.22 -11.96
N LEU A 222 0.56 0.28 -10.67
CA LEU A 222 1.26 1.18 -9.76
C LEU A 222 2.57 0.55 -9.31
N SER A 223 3.70 1.21 -9.49
CA SER A 223 5.01 0.85 -8.93
C SER A 223 5.28 1.71 -7.70
N LEU A 224 5.26 1.11 -6.51
CA LEU A 224 5.19 1.81 -5.23
C LEU A 224 6.32 1.40 -4.28
N SER A 225 7.40 2.19 -4.25
CA SER A 225 8.50 2.03 -3.28
C SER A 225 8.26 2.81 -1.99
N VAL A 226 8.58 2.21 -0.84
CA VAL A 226 8.54 2.86 0.48
C VAL A 226 9.94 3.29 0.92
N PRO A 227 10.12 4.38 1.70
CA PRO A 227 11.40 4.69 2.31
C PRO A 227 11.90 3.56 3.21
N GLY A 228 13.23 3.41 3.29
CA GLY A 228 13.82 2.36 4.12
C GLY A 228 13.56 2.60 5.61
N CYS A 229 13.11 1.55 6.30
CA CYS A 229 12.81 1.59 7.73
C CYS A 229 14.04 2.03 8.54
N VAL A 230 15.22 1.53 8.16
CA VAL A 230 16.49 1.79 8.85
C VAL A 230 16.92 3.25 8.81
N ASP A 231 16.67 3.96 7.70
CA ASP A 231 17.19 5.32 7.50
C ASP A 231 16.18 6.43 7.86
N HIS A 232 14.90 6.08 7.98
CA HIS A 232 13.81 7.06 8.07
C HIS A 232 12.98 6.94 9.34
N LYS A 233 13.65 6.65 10.47
CA LYS A 233 13.02 6.59 11.81
C LYS A 233 11.84 5.60 11.88
N GLY A 234 11.98 4.43 11.25
CA GLY A 234 10.88 3.46 11.14
C GLY A 234 9.79 3.94 10.20
N ALA A 235 10.17 4.41 9.01
CA ALA A 235 9.22 4.78 7.97
C ALA A 235 8.45 3.57 7.44
N PHE A 236 7.20 3.82 7.05
CA PHE A 236 6.30 2.83 6.47
C PHE A 236 5.27 3.50 5.57
N ARG A 237 4.55 2.68 4.81
CA ARG A 237 3.34 3.08 4.09
C ARG A 237 2.14 2.37 4.72
N VAL A 238 1.11 3.13 5.05
CA VAL A 238 -0.22 2.56 5.37
C VAL A 238 -1.04 2.58 4.11
N CYS A 239 -1.57 1.43 3.74
CA CYS A 239 -2.39 1.25 2.56
C CYS A 239 -3.82 0.89 2.98
N SER A 240 -4.76 1.24 2.13
CA SER A 240 -6.15 0.82 2.23
C SER A 240 -6.63 0.34 0.86
N VAL A 241 -7.35 -0.78 0.85
CA VAL A 241 -8.10 -1.24 -0.32
C VAL A 241 -9.58 -1.23 0.01
N THR A 242 -10.34 -0.37 -0.68
CA THR A 242 -11.79 -0.23 -0.50
C THR A 242 -12.43 -0.37 -1.88
N ASP A 243 -13.27 -1.39 -2.07
CA ASP A 243 -13.92 -1.67 -3.37
C ASP A 243 -12.95 -1.76 -4.56
N GLY A 244 -11.74 -2.30 -4.33
CA GLY A 244 -10.69 -2.43 -5.35
C GLY A 244 -9.88 -1.14 -5.57
N VAL A 245 -10.25 -0.03 -4.95
CA VAL A 245 -9.47 1.22 -4.96
C VAL A 245 -8.33 1.11 -3.95
N LEU A 246 -7.09 1.13 -4.44
CA LEU A 246 -5.90 1.20 -3.60
C LEU A 246 -5.57 2.66 -3.30
N SER A 247 -5.41 2.98 -2.02
CA SER A 247 -4.91 4.28 -1.55
C SER A 247 -3.89 4.09 -0.44
N TRP A 248 -3.08 5.11 -0.18
CA TRP A 248 -2.02 5.03 0.81
C TRP A 248 -1.55 6.39 1.33
N SER A 249 -0.82 6.34 2.43
CA SER A 249 0.00 7.43 2.97
C SER A 249 1.32 6.88 3.48
N VAL A 250 2.40 7.60 3.20
CA VAL A 250 3.72 7.32 3.78
C VAL A 250 3.90 8.14 5.05
N SER A 251 4.44 7.52 6.09
CA SER A 251 4.69 8.13 7.40
C SER A 251 5.93 7.52 8.04
N ASN A 252 6.24 7.97 9.24
CA ASN A 252 7.14 7.28 10.17
C ASN A 252 6.45 7.13 11.53
N ALA A 253 7.02 6.29 12.38
CA ALA A 253 6.49 5.96 13.69
C ALA A 253 6.41 7.15 14.67
N SER A 254 7.04 8.28 14.35
CA SER A 254 7.05 9.49 15.18
C SER A 254 6.03 10.55 14.75
N THR A 255 5.24 10.29 13.70
CA THR A 255 4.29 11.28 13.16
C THR A 255 2.85 10.82 13.37
N TRP A 256 2.17 11.47 14.31
CA TRP A 256 0.76 11.23 14.65
C TRP A 256 -0.03 12.53 14.74
N PRO A 257 -1.35 12.50 14.52
CA PRO A 257 -2.10 11.39 13.94
C PRO A 257 -1.69 11.12 12.47
N LEU A 258 -2.18 10.04 11.89
CA LEU A 258 -1.97 9.69 10.48
C LEU A 258 -3.33 9.59 9.79
N ALA A 259 -3.41 9.94 8.51
CA ALA A 259 -4.59 9.66 7.71
C ALA A 259 -4.29 9.04 6.36
N VAL A 260 -5.28 8.33 5.81
CA VAL A 260 -5.33 7.78 4.44
C VAL A 260 -6.67 8.18 3.82
N LEU A 261 -6.64 8.73 2.60
CA LEU A 261 -7.83 9.00 1.79
C LEU A 261 -8.30 7.70 1.12
N ASP A 262 -9.07 6.86 1.80
CA ASP A 262 -9.31 5.48 1.38
C ASP A 262 -10.32 5.32 0.24
N SER A 263 -11.02 6.38 -0.13
CA SER A 263 -12.01 6.38 -1.22
C SER A 263 -11.44 6.78 -2.59
N ALA A 264 -10.15 7.14 -2.68
CA ALA A 264 -9.55 7.61 -3.92
C ALA A 264 -8.06 7.27 -4.02
N THR A 265 -7.64 6.78 -5.19
CA THR A 265 -6.23 6.63 -5.53
C THR A 265 -5.57 8.02 -5.63
N PRO A 266 -4.48 8.30 -4.89
CA PRO A 266 -3.69 9.50 -5.12
C PRO A 266 -3.17 9.52 -6.56
N HIS A 267 -3.34 10.64 -7.25
CA HIS A 267 -2.83 10.79 -8.60
C HIS A 267 -1.30 10.74 -8.62
N LEU A 268 -0.78 9.84 -9.45
CA LEU A 268 0.64 9.67 -9.74
C LEU A 268 0.95 10.06 -11.18
N GLN A 269 2.23 10.28 -11.47
CA GLN A 269 2.69 10.43 -12.85
C GLN A 269 2.18 9.26 -13.71
N TRP A 270 1.58 9.62 -14.85
CA TRP A 270 0.91 8.72 -15.81
C TRP A 270 -0.35 7.99 -15.30
N GLY A 271 -0.77 8.21 -14.05
CA GLY A 271 -2.02 7.65 -13.52
C GLY A 271 -3.25 8.34 -14.12
N THR A 272 -4.29 7.56 -14.39
CA THR A 272 -5.53 8.06 -15.04
C THR A 272 -6.74 8.12 -14.12
N ASP A 273 -6.62 7.61 -12.90
CA ASP A 273 -7.68 7.66 -11.89
C ASP A 273 -8.05 9.10 -11.58
N ARG A 274 -9.35 9.39 -11.57
CA ARG A 274 -9.88 10.73 -11.40
C ARG A 274 -11.21 10.72 -10.67
N LEU A 275 -11.44 11.77 -9.91
CA LEU A 275 -12.71 12.08 -9.29
C LEU A 275 -13.63 12.78 -10.31
N GLU A 276 -14.88 12.38 -10.38
CA GLU A 276 -15.87 12.96 -11.29
C GLU A 276 -17.28 12.94 -10.66
N GLY A 277 -18.16 13.83 -11.12
CA GLY A 277 -19.50 13.98 -10.54
C GLY A 277 -19.48 14.33 -9.05
N LYS A 278 -20.37 13.72 -8.26
CA LYS A 278 -20.36 13.84 -6.79
C LYS A 278 -19.50 12.72 -6.21
N ALA A 279 -18.24 13.01 -5.97
CA ALA A 279 -17.27 12.03 -5.49
C ALA A 279 -17.28 11.95 -3.95
N PRO A 280 -17.70 10.82 -3.34
CA PRO A 280 -17.56 10.65 -1.91
C PRO A 280 -16.08 10.56 -1.53
N LEU A 281 -15.68 11.34 -0.53
CA LEU A 281 -14.35 11.30 0.04
C LEU A 281 -14.42 10.75 1.45
N ARG A 282 -13.62 9.72 1.73
CA ARG A 282 -13.51 9.09 3.04
C ARG A 282 -12.06 9.08 3.47
N LEU A 283 -11.82 9.46 4.72
CA LEU A 283 -10.52 9.51 5.34
C LEU A 283 -10.51 8.60 6.56
N LEU A 284 -9.58 7.65 6.57
CA LEU A 284 -9.26 6.86 7.76
C LEU A 284 -8.20 7.59 8.54
N SER A 285 -8.35 7.70 9.85
CA SER A 285 -7.35 8.22 10.76
C SER A 285 -6.83 7.14 11.70
N PHE A 286 -5.54 7.23 12.03
CA PHE A 286 -4.82 6.32 12.91
C PHE A 286 -4.00 7.14 13.90
N GLY A 287 -3.89 6.67 15.12
CA GLY A 287 -3.12 7.35 16.16
C GLY A 287 -3.26 6.65 17.51
N PRO A 288 -2.31 6.90 18.43
CA PRO A 288 -2.44 6.43 19.81
C PRO A 288 -3.61 7.13 20.52
N GLU A 289 -3.87 8.38 20.15
CA GLU A 289 -4.95 9.20 20.67
C GLU A 289 -6.02 9.44 19.59
N PRO A 290 -7.29 9.59 19.98
CA PRO A 290 -8.34 9.94 19.03
C PRO A 290 -8.09 11.33 18.45
N VAL A 291 -8.34 11.49 17.16
CA VAL A 291 -8.38 12.82 16.53
C VAL A 291 -9.45 13.68 17.22
N ARG A 292 -9.21 14.96 17.49
CA ARG A 292 -10.22 15.88 18.04
C ARG A 292 -10.71 16.88 16.99
N GLU A 293 -9.81 17.31 16.10
CA GLU A 293 -10.09 18.28 15.04
C GLU A 293 -9.53 17.76 13.71
N ALA A 294 -10.32 17.90 12.65
CA ALA A 294 -9.93 17.55 11.29
C ALA A 294 -10.45 18.60 10.32
N THR A 295 -9.55 19.17 9.53
CA THR A 295 -9.85 20.22 8.54
C THR A 295 -9.37 19.75 7.18
N LEU A 296 -10.27 19.69 6.19
CA LEU A 296 -9.94 19.29 4.82
C LEU A 296 -10.02 20.49 3.88
N THR A 297 -8.97 20.73 3.12
CA THR A 297 -8.93 21.80 2.11
C THR A 297 -8.59 21.25 0.73
N LEU A 298 -9.22 21.83 -0.29
CA LEU A 298 -8.92 21.60 -1.69
C LEU A 298 -8.17 22.80 -2.27
N GLY A 299 -7.01 22.56 -2.86
CA GLY A 299 -6.18 23.63 -3.42
C GLY A 299 -5.47 24.44 -2.34
N LYS A 300 -5.58 25.77 -2.39
CA LYS A 300 -4.98 26.65 -1.37
C LYS A 300 -5.92 26.88 -0.19
N ASP A 301 -7.17 27.24 -0.45
CA ASP A 301 -8.04 27.84 0.58
C ASP A 301 -9.49 27.31 0.58
N THR A 302 -9.86 26.35 -0.28
CA THR A 302 -11.25 25.86 -0.33
C THR A 302 -11.49 24.82 0.77
N LEU A 303 -12.13 25.22 1.87
CA LEU A 303 -12.54 24.31 2.93
C LEU A 303 -13.65 23.37 2.45
N LEU A 304 -13.49 22.07 2.72
CA LEU A 304 -14.51 21.06 2.50
C LEU A 304 -15.15 20.67 3.84
N PRO A 305 -16.49 20.59 3.93
CA PRO A 305 -17.17 20.20 5.16
C PRO A 305 -16.86 18.73 5.47
N LEU A 306 -16.30 18.44 6.64
CA LEU A 306 -16.04 17.07 7.10
C LEU A 306 -17.08 16.64 8.13
N THR A 307 -17.64 15.45 7.94
CA THR A 307 -18.48 14.78 8.93
C THR A 307 -17.69 13.62 9.54
N ARG A 308 -17.64 13.55 10.88
CA ARG A 308 -17.05 12.42 11.59
C ARG A 308 -18.09 11.32 11.78
N THR A 309 -17.71 10.08 11.46
CA THR A 309 -18.55 8.89 11.73
C THR A 309 -18.65 8.62 13.25
N PRO A 310 -19.68 7.90 13.72
CA PRO A 310 -19.84 7.57 15.14
C PRO A 310 -18.65 6.82 15.76
N GLN A 311 -17.92 6.04 14.95
CA GLN A 311 -16.72 5.31 15.37
C GLN A 311 -15.49 6.23 15.58
N GLY A 312 -15.57 7.51 15.21
CA GLY A 312 -14.60 8.55 15.52
C GLY A 312 -13.32 8.55 14.68
N SER A 313 -12.93 7.42 14.08
CA SER A 313 -11.70 7.27 13.30
C SER A 313 -11.87 7.54 11.81
N VAL A 314 -13.10 7.73 11.33
CA VAL A 314 -13.42 7.95 9.91
C VAL A 314 -14.09 9.30 9.72
N PHE A 315 -13.63 10.04 8.71
CA PHE A 315 -14.19 11.33 8.30
C PHE A 315 -14.64 11.27 6.85
N GLU A 316 -15.78 11.89 6.56
CA GLU A 316 -16.44 11.79 5.27
C GLU A 316 -16.86 13.16 4.75
N THR A 317 -16.80 13.34 3.44
CA THR A 317 -17.35 14.48 2.72
C THR A 317 -17.74 14.07 1.31
N VAL A 318 -18.33 14.99 0.54
CA VAL A 318 -18.59 14.80 -0.88
C VAL A 318 -18.00 15.96 -1.64
N LEU A 319 -17.13 15.65 -2.61
CA LEU A 319 -16.58 16.63 -3.53
C LEU A 319 -17.46 16.73 -4.78
N ASP A 320 -18.06 17.90 -4.99
CA ASP A 320 -18.78 18.19 -6.23
C ASP A 320 -17.79 18.57 -7.34
N CYS A 321 -17.34 17.57 -8.09
CA CYS A 321 -16.38 17.74 -9.17
C CYS A 321 -16.97 18.52 -10.35
N ALA A 322 -18.29 18.49 -10.55
CA ALA A 322 -18.95 19.23 -11.64
C ALA A 322 -18.84 20.76 -11.46
N SER A 323 -18.64 21.22 -10.23
CA SER A 323 -18.40 22.63 -9.91
C SER A 323 -16.94 23.10 -10.11
N LEU A 324 -16.04 22.17 -10.43
CA LEU A 324 -14.60 22.41 -10.55
C LEU A 324 -14.16 22.37 -12.01
N LYS A 325 -12.99 22.94 -12.30
CA LYS A 325 -12.32 22.76 -13.59
C LYS A 325 -11.62 21.41 -13.62
N SER A 326 -11.53 20.80 -14.80
CA SER A 326 -10.67 19.62 -14.98
C SER A 326 -9.20 19.99 -14.72
N ASN A 327 -8.63 19.50 -13.62
CA ASN A 327 -7.25 19.79 -13.22
C ASN A 327 -6.77 18.84 -12.10
N TYR A 328 -5.49 18.92 -11.75
CA TYR A 328 -4.95 18.38 -10.52
C TYR A 328 -5.22 19.32 -9.35
N TYR A 329 -5.68 18.75 -8.25
CA TYR A 329 -5.88 19.46 -6.99
C TYR A 329 -5.08 18.79 -5.88
N ASN A 330 -4.58 19.60 -4.94
CA ASN A 330 -4.03 19.09 -3.70
C ASN A 330 -5.15 19.08 -2.67
N LEU A 331 -5.52 17.90 -2.20
CA LEU A 331 -6.40 17.71 -1.07
C LEU A 331 -5.53 17.63 0.19
N ARG A 332 -5.65 18.60 1.09
CA ARG A 332 -4.86 18.65 2.33
C ARG A 332 -5.74 18.41 3.52
N VAL A 333 -5.34 17.50 4.40
CA VAL A 333 -5.96 17.36 5.71
C VAL A 333 -4.99 17.85 6.77
N HIS A 334 -5.52 18.64 7.69
CA HIS A 334 -4.89 19.04 8.93
C HIS A 334 -5.61 18.32 10.08
N LEU A 335 -4.85 17.64 10.93
CA LEU A 335 -5.38 16.85 12.03
C LEU A 335 -4.73 17.25 13.34
N VAL A 336 -5.54 17.33 14.39
CA VAL A 336 -5.09 17.50 15.78
C VAL A 336 -5.68 16.37 16.61
N ASP A 337 -4.86 15.66 17.38
CA ASP A 337 -5.33 14.61 18.30
C ASP A 337 -5.62 15.13 19.71
N ALA A 338 -6.17 14.27 20.57
CA ALA A 338 -6.51 14.61 21.95
C ALA A 338 -5.30 15.00 22.82
N ALA A 339 -4.09 14.53 22.47
CA ALA A 339 -2.84 14.94 23.11
C ALA A 339 -2.28 16.26 22.55
N GLY A 340 -2.91 16.83 21.52
CA GLY A 340 -2.47 18.06 20.86
C GLY A 340 -1.36 17.85 19.83
N ASN A 341 -1.08 16.61 19.43
CA ASN A 341 -0.18 16.36 18.31
C ASN A 341 -0.86 16.77 17.01
N VAL A 342 -0.05 17.31 16.10
CA VAL A 342 -0.51 17.87 14.83
C VAL A 342 0.15 17.14 13.69
N SER A 343 -0.63 16.85 12.65
CA SER A 343 -0.11 16.34 11.39
C SER A 343 -0.84 16.93 10.20
N ASP A 344 -0.08 17.17 9.13
CA ASP A 344 -0.61 17.54 7.83
C ASP A 344 -0.33 16.43 6.83
N ARG A 345 -1.31 16.17 5.97
CA ARG A 345 -1.17 15.24 4.83
C ARG A 345 -1.76 15.88 3.59
N THR A 346 -1.15 15.56 2.45
CA THR A 346 -1.59 16.06 1.15
C THR A 346 -1.66 14.90 0.16
N TRP A 347 -2.81 14.76 -0.49
CA TRP A 347 -2.99 13.87 -1.63
C TRP A 347 -3.19 14.72 -2.87
N ARG A 348 -2.47 14.40 -3.94
CA ARG A 348 -2.80 14.94 -5.26
C ARG A 348 -3.93 14.12 -5.82
N VAL A 349 -4.98 14.76 -6.32
CA VAL A 349 -6.11 14.10 -6.98
C VAL A 349 -6.33 14.72 -8.34
N LEU A 350 -6.63 13.90 -9.35
CA LEU A 350 -7.07 14.37 -10.65
C LEU A 350 -8.59 14.51 -10.59
N VAL A 351 -9.11 15.67 -10.97
CA VAL A 351 -10.55 15.96 -11.03
C VAL A 351 -10.95 16.15 -12.48
N LYS A 352 -12.02 15.47 -12.90
CA LYS A 352 -12.75 15.79 -14.13
C LYS A 352 -13.91 16.72 -13.79
N GLY A 353 -13.73 17.96 -14.19
CA GLY A 353 -14.70 19.03 -14.05
C GLY A 353 -15.88 18.92 -15.00
N GLY A 354 -16.90 19.74 -14.73
CA GLY A 354 -18.06 19.95 -15.60
C GLY A 354 -17.79 20.86 -16.79
#